data_AF-A0A8T1VST7-F1
#
_entry.id   AF-A0A8T1VST7-F1
#
_cell.length_a   1.000
_cell.length_b   1.000
_cell.length_c   1.000
_cell.angle_alpha   90.00
_cell.angle_beta   90.00
_cell.angle_gamma   90.00
#
_symmetry.space_group_name_H-M   'P 1'
#
loop_
_entity.id
_entity.type
_entity.pdbx_description
1 polymer ?
#
loop_
_entity_poly.entity_id
_entity_poly.type
_entity_poly.pdbx_seq_one_letter_code
_entity_poly.pdbx_strand_id
1 'polypeptide(L)'
;MTSGVTPSLLLPRSPAPVSIGKMLRVLASVALLLSAASAAPLCARTWRNREHLRPSVRALPPLTEAEALELRALPGQLDWCARGLCTPSWNQHIPRYCGSCFAHGALSAAQDRIKMLHKARGHAGPDVQLSRQTFLNCGPAHGLSDGCGGGEPSDVFEFMHHYGLPDETCVPYSATDYRKYTETNGTCPPEGYCMNCITTPDHPQGPHCFPVKTVVRYRAKEYGRVSGEHAMMKELLNGPITCGVACSDEFTFNYSAGVFHDKSGFLDIDHDVEVVGWGEEADGTKFWNVRNSWGTYWGMKGFFKIVRGVNNLGIEADCHWVRPDISDEELVFSQTTPLYGGSLWGIVPFAKGAATSHPINTTADVVLSNLPLQSEELPADTVAIIGHQDEETPMETVSLRMTEKTAIGGVEQVAGGQNASIGLSLFALLAAFVALGTVISNLVTRFSRSEQYNRLI
;
A
#
# COMPACT_ATOMS: atom_id res chain seq x y z
N MET A 1 -33.41 63.17 73.34
CA MET A 1 -32.50 63.08 74.50
C MET A 1 -31.48 62.00 74.20
N THR A 2 -30.18 62.36 74.21
CA THR A 2 -28.96 61.52 74.40
C THR A 2 -28.84 60.21 73.62
N SER A 3 -27.76 59.84 72.95
CA SER A 3 -26.36 60.29 72.89
C SER A 3 -25.67 59.36 71.87
N GLY A 4 -24.70 59.87 71.12
CA GLY A 4 -23.99 59.11 70.10
C GLY A 4 -22.94 58.13 70.64
N VAL A 5 -22.52 57.21 69.77
CA VAL A 5 -21.22 56.51 69.80
C VAL A 5 -20.82 56.17 68.36
N THR A 6 -19.67 56.68 67.92
CA THR A 6 -18.92 56.19 66.74
C THR A 6 -18.14 54.91 67.09
N PRO A 7 -17.85 54.03 66.11
CA PRO A 7 -16.44 53.70 65.90
C PRO A 7 -16.00 53.50 64.44
N SER A 8 -14.82 54.06 64.16
CA SER A 8 -13.64 53.47 63.52
C SER A 8 -13.72 52.79 62.13
N LEU A 9 -12.96 53.40 61.21
CA LEU A 9 -12.48 52.87 59.92
C LEU A 9 -11.79 51.49 60.06
N LEU A 10 -12.10 50.59 59.12
CA LEU A 10 -11.26 49.46 58.74
C LEU A 10 -11.01 49.51 57.22
N LEU A 11 -9.73 49.53 56.86
CA LEU A 11 -9.21 49.54 55.49
C LEU A 11 -9.56 48.22 54.75
N PRO A 12 -9.85 48.26 53.44
CA PRO A 12 -10.04 47.04 52.65
C PRO A 12 -8.71 46.31 52.45
N ARG A 13 -8.70 45.01 52.79
CA ARG A 13 -7.61 44.07 52.49
C ARG A 13 -7.41 43.94 50.97
N SER A 14 -6.16 43.98 50.54
CA SER A 14 -5.70 43.65 49.20
C SER A 14 -6.07 42.22 48.78
N PRO A 15 -6.38 41.98 47.48
CA PRO A 15 -6.63 40.63 46.98
C PRO A 15 -5.33 39.81 46.98
N ALA A 16 -5.42 38.58 47.47
CA ALA A 16 -4.32 37.62 47.50
C ALA A 16 -3.80 37.31 46.08
N PRO A 17 -2.48 37.06 45.90
CA PRO A 17 -1.92 36.77 44.58
C PRO A 17 -2.47 35.44 44.06
N VAL A 18 -3.14 35.47 42.91
CA VAL A 18 -3.53 34.28 42.17
C VAL A 18 -2.24 33.59 41.71
N SER A 19 -1.98 32.41 42.29
CA SER A 19 -0.81 31.59 41.97
C SER A 19 -0.77 31.29 40.46
N ILE A 20 0.27 31.80 39.80
CA ILE A 20 0.64 31.54 38.40
C ILE A 20 0.66 30.02 38.08
N GLY A 21 0.85 29.17 39.10
CA GLY A 21 0.79 27.72 38.99
C GLY A 21 -0.59 27.13 38.68
N LYS A 22 -1.71 27.82 38.99
CA LYS A 22 -3.06 27.36 38.62
C LYS A 22 -3.38 27.67 37.16
N MET A 23 -2.87 28.76 36.61
CA MET A 23 -3.08 29.15 35.21
C MET A 23 -2.27 28.28 34.24
N LEU A 24 -1.03 27.90 34.61
CA LEU A 24 -0.24 26.93 33.83
C LEU A 24 -0.83 25.52 33.85
N ARG A 25 -1.50 25.09 34.94
CA ARG A 25 -2.16 23.78 35.00
C ARG A 25 -3.40 23.72 34.11
N VAL A 26 -4.17 24.80 34.01
CA VAL A 26 -5.33 24.87 33.09
C VAL A 26 -4.87 24.92 31.63
N LEU A 27 -3.80 25.66 31.31
CA LEU A 27 -3.23 25.68 29.95
C LEU A 27 -2.58 24.33 29.57
N ALA A 28 -1.94 23.63 30.51
CA ALA A 28 -1.43 22.28 30.28
C ALA A 28 -2.56 21.26 30.09
N SER A 29 -3.66 21.37 30.83
CA SER A 29 -4.84 20.51 30.64
C SER A 29 -5.58 20.78 29.33
N VAL A 30 -5.63 22.03 28.86
CA VAL A 30 -6.21 22.38 27.55
C VAL A 30 -5.26 21.97 26.41
N ALA A 31 -3.94 22.08 26.58
CA ALA A 31 -2.97 21.58 25.59
C ALA A 31 -2.91 20.04 25.53
N LEU A 32 -3.16 19.33 26.63
CA LEU A 32 -3.30 17.87 26.65
C LEU A 32 -4.62 17.36 26.06
N LEU A 33 -5.64 18.23 25.94
CA LEU A 33 -6.91 17.92 25.29
C LEU A 33 -6.92 18.27 23.78
N LEU A 34 -5.83 18.84 23.26
CA LEU A 34 -5.67 19.24 21.86
C LEU A 34 -4.66 18.40 21.07
N SER A 35 -4.20 17.26 21.61
CA SER A 35 -3.16 16.44 20.97
C SER A 35 -3.35 14.92 21.11
N ALA A 36 -4.58 14.43 21.00
CA ALA A 36 -4.83 13.00 20.84
C ALA A 36 -6.09 12.69 20.02
N ALA A 37 -6.33 13.44 18.94
CA ALA A 37 -6.93 12.86 17.73
C ALA A 37 -5.79 12.57 16.76
N SER A 38 -4.87 11.68 17.16
CA SER A 38 -4.01 11.03 16.18
C SER A 38 -4.95 10.13 15.41
N ALA A 39 -5.44 10.60 14.25
CA ALA A 39 -6.00 9.70 13.25
C ALA A 39 -5.04 8.51 13.15
N ALA A 40 -5.57 7.28 13.26
CA ALA A 40 -4.77 6.09 12.98
C ALA A 40 -4.06 6.35 11.64
N PRO A 41 -2.74 6.11 11.51
CA PRO A 41 -1.97 6.61 10.38
C PRO A 41 -2.51 5.99 9.09
N LEU A 42 -3.41 6.67 8.40
CA LEU A 42 -4.13 6.18 7.23
C LEU A 42 -3.17 5.70 6.14
N CYS A 43 -3.66 4.87 5.23
CA CYS A 43 -2.87 4.29 4.15
C CYS A 43 -2.39 5.41 3.22
N ALA A 44 -1.13 5.85 3.33
CA ALA A 44 -0.69 7.00 2.55
C ALA A 44 -0.66 6.63 1.06
N ARG A 45 -0.89 7.62 0.21
CA ARG A 45 -0.70 7.48 -1.24
C ARG A 45 0.67 8.04 -1.58
N THR A 46 1.50 7.28 -2.28
CA THR A 46 2.86 7.70 -2.65
C THR A 46 2.89 8.63 -3.87
N TRP A 47 1.80 8.67 -4.64
CA TRP A 47 1.50 9.48 -5.83
C TRP A 47 2.48 9.33 -6.99
N ARG A 48 3.73 8.85 -6.80
CA ARG A 48 4.78 8.51 -7.78
C ARG A 48 4.76 9.30 -9.11
N ASN A 49 4.57 10.62 -9.05
CA ASN A 49 4.40 11.49 -10.21
C ASN A 49 3.26 11.07 -11.19
N ARG A 50 2.38 10.17 -10.79
CA ARG A 50 1.16 9.81 -11.52
C ARG A 50 0.13 10.91 -11.29
N GLU A 51 -0.52 11.33 -12.37
CA GLU A 51 -1.66 12.23 -12.24
C GLU A 51 -2.81 11.45 -11.58
N HIS A 52 -3.34 11.98 -10.48
CA HIS A 52 -4.56 11.49 -9.87
C HIS A 52 -5.63 12.56 -10.02
N LEU A 53 -6.84 12.13 -10.37
CA LEU A 53 -8.02 12.98 -10.21
C LEU A 53 -8.15 13.27 -8.72
N ARG A 54 -7.94 14.54 -8.35
CA ARG A 54 -8.23 15.05 -7.01
C ARG A 54 -9.69 15.50 -7.02
N PRO A 55 -10.65 14.72 -6.50
CA PRO A 55 -12.06 15.01 -6.72
C PRO A 55 -12.48 16.32 -6.03
N SER A 56 -11.76 16.70 -4.97
CA SER A 56 -11.88 17.99 -4.29
C SER A 56 -11.51 19.20 -5.17
N VAL A 57 -10.74 19.00 -6.24
CA VAL A 57 -10.26 20.06 -7.15
C VAL A 57 -10.85 19.90 -8.56
N ARG A 58 -11.01 18.67 -9.03
CA ARG A 58 -11.51 18.33 -10.37
C ARG A 58 -12.63 17.32 -10.25
N ALA A 59 -13.86 17.78 -10.48
CA ALA A 59 -15.00 16.90 -10.56
C ALA A 59 -14.87 15.93 -11.75
N LEU A 60 -15.49 14.76 -11.63
CA LEU A 60 -15.63 13.86 -12.76
C LEU A 60 -16.48 14.51 -13.86
N PRO A 61 -16.15 14.29 -15.14
CA PRO A 61 -16.97 14.79 -16.23
C PRO A 61 -18.38 14.19 -16.15
N PRO A 62 -19.44 14.94 -16.50
CA PRO A 62 -20.77 14.39 -16.59
C PRO A 62 -20.83 13.34 -17.72
N LEU A 63 -21.71 12.36 -17.57
CA LEU A 63 -21.96 11.37 -18.63
C LEU A 63 -22.48 12.05 -19.89
N THR A 64 -21.94 11.66 -21.04
CA THR A 64 -22.54 11.94 -22.34
C THR A 64 -23.88 11.22 -22.49
N GLU A 65 -24.72 11.67 -23.41
CA GLU A 65 -26.01 11.01 -23.69
C GLU A 65 -25.84 9.55 -24.13
N ALA A 66 -24.80 9.27 -24.92
CA ALA A 66 -24.45 7.92 -25.35
C ALA A 66 -24.05 7.03 -24.16
N GLU A 67 -23.19 7.53 -23.26
CA GLU A 67 -22.80 6.78 -22.05
C GLU A 67 -24.00 6.55 -21.12
N ALA A 68 -24.87 7.55 -20.98
CA ALA A 68 -26.09 7.42 -20.19
C ALA A 68 -27.05 6.38 -20.78
N LEU A 69 -27.14 6.26 -22.11
CA LEU A 69 -27.92 5.24 -22.78
C LEU A 69 -27.32 3.84 -22.59
N GLU A 70 -26.00 3.70 -22.76
CA GLU A 70 -25.29 2.44 -22.51
C GLU A 70 -25.47 1.98 -21.06
N LEU A 71 -25.35 2.90 -20.10
CA LEU A 71 -25.50 2.60 -18.67
C LEU A 71 -26.89 2.04 -18.33
N ARG A 72 -27.94 2.49 -19.02
CA ARG A 72 -29.31 1.95 -18.87
C ARG A 72 -29.47 0.54 -19.47
N ALA A 73 -28.61 0.16 -20.41
CA ALA A 73 -28.64 -1.17 -21.02
C ALA A 73 -27.86 -2.23 -20.22
N LEU A 74 -27.04 -1.80 -19.25
CA LEU A 74 -26.33 -2.70 -18.34
C LEU A 74 -27.31 -3.38 -17.36
N PRO A 75 -26.96 -4.58 -16.83
CA PRO A 75 -27.82 -5.26 -15.88
C PRO A 75 -28.01 -4.41 -14.60
N GLY A 76 -29.22 -4.40 -14.05
CA GLY A 76 -29.53 -3.60 -12.85
C GLY A 76 -28.74 -4.00 -11.60
N GLN A 77 -28.24 -5.24 -11.56
CA GLN A 77 -27.41 -5.75 -10.46
C GLN A 77 -26.32 -6.68 -10.98
N LEU A 78 -25.12 -6.56 -10.40
CA LEU A 78 -24.01 -7.48 -10.55
C LEU A 78 -23.36 -7.70 -9.19
N ASP A 79 -23.07 -8.95 -8.85
CA ASP A 79 -22.29 -9.27 -7.65
C ASP A 79 -21.46 -10.53 -7.93
N TRP A 80 -20.14 -10.35 -8.08
CA TRP A 80 -19.22 -11.47 -8.31
C TRP A 80 -19.12 -12.39 -7.09
N CYS A 81 -19.28 -11.87 -5.88
CA CYS A 81 -19.21 -12.64 -4.65
C CYS A 81 -20.43 -13.53 -4.48
N ALA A 82 -21.62 -13.02 -4.77
CA ALA A 82 -22.85 -13.81 -4.79
C ALA A 82 -22.80 -14.96 -5.82
N ARG A 83 -21.98 -14.82 -6.87
CA ARG A 83 -21.72 -15.87 -7.89
C ARG A 83 -20.63 -16.88 -7.49
N GLY A 84 -20.10 -16.77 -6.27
CA GLY A 84 -19.03 -17.62 -5.74
C GLY A 84 -17.67 -17.39 -6.41
N LEU A 85 -17.47 -16.23 -7.04
CA LEU A 85 -16.24 -15.87 -7.78
C LEU A 85 -15.29 -14.97 -6.98
N CYS A 86 -15.65 -14.71 -5.74
CA CYS A 86 -14.82 -14.00 -4.79
C CYS A 86 -13.98 -14.95 -3.93
N THR A 87 -12.80 -14.50 -3.57
CA THR A 87 -11.90 -15.12 -2.58
C THR A 87 -12.17 -14.55 -1.16
N PRO A 88 -11.56 -15.11 -0.10
CA PRO A 88 -11.81 -14.67 1.27
C PRO A 88 -11.39 -13.23 1.56
N SER A 89 -12.10 -12.58 2.50
CA SER A 89 -11.75 -11.25 3.01
C SER A 89 -10.50 -11.27 3.87
N TRP A 90 -9.75 -10.16 3.86
CA TRP A 90 -8.46 -10.01 4.55
C TRP A 90 -8.49 -8.91 5.62
N ASN A 91 -7.48 -8.88 6.47
CA ASN A 91 -7.27 -7.83 7.47
C ASN A 91 -5.83 -7.32 7.44
N GLN A 92 -5.64 -6.10 6.93
CA GLN A 92 -4.33 -5.47 6.82
C GLN A 92 -3.76 -5.03 8.17
N HIS A 93 -4.59 -4.85 9.20
CA HIS A 93 -4.21 -4.24 10.48
C HIS A 93 -3.64 -5.23 11.52
N ILE A 94 -3.52 -6.51 11.16
CA ILE A 94 -3.01 -7.55 12.06
C ILE A 94 -1.88 -8.34 11.41
N PRO A 95 -0.90 -8.84 12.19
CA PRO A 95 -0.78 -8.77 13.66
C PRO A 95 -0.36 -7.40 14.21
N ARG A 96 -0.06 -6.43 13.33
CA ARG A 96 0.25 -5.04 13.67
C ARG A 96 -0.28 -4.13 12.57
N TYR A 97 -0.32 -2.82 12.86
CA TYR A 97 -0.75 -1.86 11.86
C TYR A 97 0.21 -1.83 10.64
N CYS A 98 -0.37 -1.87 9.45
CA CYS A 98 0.32 -1.69 8.18
C CYS A 98 -0.63 -0.99 7.21
N GLY A 99 -0.21 0.14 6.63
CA GLY A 99 -0.95 0.89 5.61
C GLY A 99 -0.84 0.24 4.24
N SER A 100 -1.34 -1.00 4.10
CA SER A 100 -1.20 -1.83 2.90
C SER A 100 -2.54 -2.05 2.16
N CYS A 101 -3.48 -1.13 2.30
CA CYS A 101 -4.78 -1.17 1.64
C CYS A 101 -4.68 -1.33 0.13
N PHE A 102 -3.78 -0.58 -0.51
CA PHE A 102 -3.53 -0.62 -1.95
C PHE A 102 -3.11 -2.01 -2.41
N ALA A 103 -2.26 -2.70 -1.64
CA ALA A 103 -1.85 -4.07 -1.90
C ALA A 103 -3.00 -5.06 -1.66
N HIS A 104 -3.80 -4.86 -0.60
CA HIS A 104 -4.94 -5.73 -0.32
C HIS A 104 -6.03 -5.61 -1.37
N GLY A 105 -6.43 -4.39 -1.75
CA GLY A 105 -7.42 -4.12 -2.77
C GLY A 105 -6.99 -4.62 -4.15
N ALA A 106 -5.74 -4.34 -4.56
CA ALA A 106 -5.19 -4.79 -5.83
C ALA A 106 -5.12 -6.30 -5.94
N LEU A 107 -4.57 -6.97 -4.91
CA LEU A 107 -4.40 -8.41 -4.93
C LEU A 107 -5.71 -9.17 -4.75
N SER A 108 -6.68 -8.61 -4.04
CA SER A 108 -8.03 -9.18 -3.97
C SER A 108 -8.74 -9.13 -5.34
N ALA A 109 -8.65 -8.01 -6.06
CA ALA A 109 -9.17 -7.92 -7.42
C ALA A 109 -8.45 -8.86 -8.40
N ALA A 110 -7.11 -8.94 -8.31
CA ALA A 110 -6.32 -9.83 -9.14
C ALA A 110 -6.67 -11.31 -8.93
N GLN A 111 -6.75 -11.76 -7.67
CA GLN A 111 -7.03 -13.16 -7.36
C GLN A 111 -8.48 -13.57 -7.63
N ASP A 112 -9.45 -12.65 -7.46
CA ASP A 112 -10.84 -12.89 -7.89
C ASP A 112 -10.93 -13.05 -9.41
N ARG A 113 -10.17 -12.24 -10.16
CA ARG A 113 -10.06 -12.40 -11.62
C ARG A 113 -9.35 -13.68 -12.04
N ILE A 114 -8.33 -14.14 -11.29
CA ILE A 114 -7.71 -15.46 -11.49
C ILE A 114 -8.75 -16.57 -11.27
N LYS A 115 -9.54 -16.48 -10.19
CA LYS A 115 -10.63 -17.43 -9.90
C LYS A 115 -11.68 -17.46 -11.01
N MET A 116 -12.00 -16.31 -11.61
CA MET A 116 -12.88 -16.24 -12.80
C MET A 116 -12.29 -16.98 -14.00
N LEU A 117 -10.99 -16.79 -14.29
CA LEU A 117 -10.29 -17.50 -15.37
C LEU A 117 -10.25 -19.02 -15.10
N HIS A 118 -9.96 -19.42 -13.88
CA HIS A 118 -9.99 -20.81 -13.44
C HIS A 118 -11.36 -21.45 -13.64
N LYS A 119 -12.43 -20.79 -13.21
CA LYS A 119 -13.80 -21.26 -13.44
C LYS A 119 -14.11 -21.40 -14.93
N ALA A 120 -13.69 -20.45 -15.77
CA ALA A 120 -13.88 -20.51 -17.21
C ALA A 120 -13.12 -21.67 -17.87
N ARG A 121 -11.97 -22.08 -17.31
CA ARG A 121 -11.18 -23.24 -17.72
C ARG A 121 -11.64 -24.56 -17.11
N GLY A 122 -12.69 -24.56 -16.28
CA GLY A 122 -13.14 -25.76 -15.56
C GLY A 122 -12.14 -26.27 -14.51
N HIS A 123 -11.27 -25.40 -14.00
CA HIS A 123 -10.31 -25.74 -12.95
C HIS A 123 -11.04 -26.06 -11.63
N ALA A 124 -10.65 -27.15 -10.98
CA ALA A 124 -11.26 -27.65 -9.74
C ALA A 124 -10.30 -27.65 -8.54
N GLY A 125 -9.13 -27.01 -8.68
CA GLY A 125 -8.16 -26.86 -7.61
C GLY A 125 -8.49 -25.73 -6.63
N PRO A 126 -7.58 -25.45 -5.68
CA PRO A 126 -7.77 -24.41 -4.67
C PRO A 126 -7.75 -23.01 -5.30
N ASP A 127 -8.47 -22.08 -4.68
CA ASP A 127 -8.38 -20.67 -5.03
C ASP A 127 -6.96 -20.14 -4.77
N VAL A 128 -6.40 -19.43 -5.74
CA VAL A 128 -5.11 -18.74 -5.60
C VAL A 128 -5.25 -17.60 -4.61
N GLN A 129 -4.31 -17.50 -3.68
CA GLN A 129 -4.17 -16.34 -2.78
C GLN A 129 -2.84 -15.70 -3.07
N LEU A 130 -2.80 -14.47 -3.59
CA LEU A 130 -1.51 -13.85 -3.93
C LEU A 130 -0.79 -13.34 -2.68
N SER A 131 0.53 -13.57 -2.60
CA SER A 131 1.33 -13.14 -1.44
C SER A 131 1.40 -11.62 -1.33
N ARG A 132 0.61 -11.06 -0.41
CA ARG A 132 0.69 -9.62 -0.08
C ARG A 132 2.06 -9.27 0.49
N GLN A 133 2.60 -10.18 1.31
CA GLN A 133 3.86 -9.96 1.99
C GLN A 133 5.04 -9.88 1.02
N THR A 134 5.03 -10.68 -0.05
CA THR A 134 6.05 -10.63 -1.10
C THR A 134 6.11 -9.24 -1.74
N PHE A 135 4.96 -8.69 -2.13
CA PHE A 135 4.91 -7.34 -2.67
C PHE A 135 5.42 -6.31 -1.64
N LEU A 136 4.98 -6.37 -0.38
CA LEU A 136 5.41 -5.42 0.66
C LEU A 136 6.91 -5.52 1.01
N ASN A 137 7.51 -6.70 0.82
CA ASN A 137 8.93 -6.92 1.00
C ASN A 137 9.74 -6.40 -0.20
N CYS A 138 9.25 -6.64 -1.43
CA CYS A 138 10.05 -6.51 -2.63
C CYS A 138 9.71 -5.31 -3.51
N GLY A 139 8.45 -4.89 -3.60
CA GLY A 139 8.03 -3.73 -4.39
C GLY A 139 8.87 -2.48 -4.13
N PRO A 140 9.07 -2.06 -2.88
CA PRO A 140 9.81 -0.83 -2.56
C PRO A 140 11.24 -0.80 -3.09
N ALA A 141 11.92 -1.95 -3.17
CA ALA A 141 13.27 -2.06 -3.74
C ALA A 141 13.32 -1.76 -5.25
N HIS A 142 12.19 -1.92 -5.95
CA HIS A 142 12.01 -1.53 -7.35
C HIS A 142 11.41 -0.13 -7.50
N GLY A 143 11.43 0.66 -6.42
CA GLY A 143 10.83 1.98 -6.36
C GLY A 143 9.31 1.97 -6.35
N LEU A 144 8.66 0.82 -6.15
CA LEU A 144 7.21 0.66 -6.15
C LEU A 144 6.67 0.71 -4.71
N SER A 145 5.78 1.67 -4.42
CA SER A 145 5.21 1.92 -3.09
C SER A 145 6.24 2.23 -1.98
N ASP A 146 5.76 2.51 -0.77
CA ASP A 146 6.54 2.70 0.46
C ASP A 146 6.22 1.61 1.50
N GLY A 147 5.96 0.38 1.04
CA GLY A 147 5.65 -0.76 1.91
C GLY A 147 4.40 -0.50 2.76
N CYS A 148 4.53 -0.61 4.09
CA CYS A 148 3.45 -0.29 5.02
C CYS A 148 3.21 1.22 5.20
N GLY A 149 4.07 2.06 4.62
CA GLY A 149 3.90 3.51 4.59
C GLY A 149 2.86 3.96 3.58
N GLY A 150 2.51 3.15 2.59
CA GLY A 150 1.54 3.51 1.56
C GLY A 150 1.92 3.07 0.15
N GLY A 151 1.03 3.30 -0.80
CA GLY A 151 1.22 2.94 -2.21
C GLY A 151 -0.01 3.16 -3.07
N GLU A 152 0.03 2.66 -4.30
CA GLU A 152 -1.14 2.62 -5.20
C GLU A 152 -1.37 1.22 -5.79
N PRO A 153 -2.63 0.88 -6.18
CA PRO A 153 -2.92 -0.38 -6.87
C PRO A 153 -2.08 -0.58 -8.15
N SER A 154 -1.76 0.51 -8.86
CA SER A 154 -0.88 0.47 -10.02
C SER A 154 0.54 -0.03 -9.71
N ASP A 155 1.08 0.23 -8.52
CA ASP A 155 2.40 -0.29 -8.14
C ASP A 155 2.40 -1.83 -8.10
N VAL A 156 1.30 -2.39 -7.60
CA VAL A 156 1.10 -3.82 -7.47
C VAL A 156 0.97 -4.46 -8.84
N PHE A 157 0.16 -3.88 -9.73
CA PHE A 157 -0.03 -4.41 -11.08
C PHE A 157 1.24 -4.25 -11.94
N GLU A 158 1.99 -3.16 -11.78
CA GLU A 158 3.30 -2.97 -12.42
C GLU A 158 4.31 -4.02 -11.93
N PHE A 159 4.34 -4.31 -10.62
CA PHE A 159 5.16 -5.39 -10.08
C PHE A 159 4.74 -6.77 -10.62
N MET A 160 3.44 -7.04 -10.68
CA MET A 160 2.92 -8.27 -11.27
C MET A 160 3.26 -8.39 -12.76
N HIS A 161 3.27 -7.29 -13.50
CA HIS A 161 3.60 -7.30 -14.92
C HIS A 161 5.07 -7.67 -15.16
N HIS A 162 5.99 -7.06 -14.42
CA HIS A 162 7.43 -7.27 -14.62
C HIS A 162 7.99 -8.51 -13.92
N TYR A 163 7.55 -8.79 -12.70
CA TYR A 163 8.16 -9.81 -11.84
C TYR A 163 7.20 -10.97 -11.55
N GLY A 164 5.91 -10.67 -11.47
CA GLY A 164 4.88 -11.60 -11.00
C GLY A 164 4.90 -11.78 -9.48
N LEU A 165 3.81 -12.31 -8.94
CA LEU A 165 3.69 -12.62 -7.52
C LEU A 165 3.45 -14.10 -7.29
N PRO A 166 4.05 -14.68 -6.24
CA PRO A 166 3.76 -16.05 -5.85
C PRO A 166 2.46 -16.13 -5.05
N ASP A 167 2.05 -17.36 -4.78
CA ASP A 167 0.98 -17.66 -3.83
C ASP A 167 1.39 -17.27 -2.38
N GLU A 168 0.41 -16.98 -1.54
CA GLU A 168 0.52 -16.60 -0.14
C GLU A 168 1.35 -17.61 0.68
N THR A 169 1.31 -18.89 0.29
CA THR A 169 2.14 -19.94 0.89
C THR A 169 3.64 -19.68 0.81
N CYS A 170 4.12 -18.83 -0.11
CA CYS A 170 5.53 -18.46 -0.21
C CYS A 170 6.02 -17.62 0.97
N VAL A 171 5.23 -16.60 1.33
CA VAL A 171 5.49 -15.75 2.50
C VAL A 171 4.12 -15.27 3.02
N PRO A 172 3.64 -15.83 4.14
CA PRO A 172 2.39 -15.41 4.73
C PRO A 172 2.42 -13.94 5.19
N TYR A 173 1.25 -13.30 5.14
CA TYR A 173 1.07 -11.93 5.58
C TYR A 173 1.43 -11.78 7.06
N SER A 174 2.34 -10.84 7.32
CA SER A 174 2.86 -10.56 8.66
C SER A 174 2.70 -9.09 9.07
N ALA A 175 2.03 -8.28 8.22
CA ALA A 175 1.89 -6.83 8.37
C ALA A 175 3.23 -6.13 8.65
N THR A 176 4.25 -6.51 7.87
CA THR A 176 5.57 -5.87 7.85
C THR A 176 5.95 -5.54 6.41
N ASP A 177 7.08 -4.87 6.21
CA ASP A 177 7.56 -4.47 4.90
C ASP A 177 9.08 -4.63 4.77
N TYR A 178 9.60 -4.14 3.65
CA TYR A 178 11.02 -4.11 3.31
C TYR A 178 11.95 -3.56 4.42
N ARG A 179 11.46 -2.67 5.31
CA ARG A 179 12.29 -2.01 6.33
C ARG A 179 12.80 -2.97 7.41
N LYS A 180 12.21 -4.17 7.52
CA LYS A 180 12.71 -5.22 8.42
C LYS A 180 14.05 -5.81 7.96
N TYR A 181 14.41 -5.64 6.70
CA TYR A 181 15.67 -6.15 6.14
C TYR A 181 16.80 -5.14 6.34
N THR A 182 17.23 -4.98 7.58
CA THR A 182 18.31 -4.04 7.94
C THR A 182 19.65 -4.43 7.33
N GLU A 183 19.93 -5.73 7.24
CA GLU A 183 21.18 -6.29 6.71
C GLU A 183 21.39 -5.98 5.21
N THR A 184 20.30 -5.85 4.46
CA THR A 184 20.30 -5.55 3.02
C THR A 184 19.90 -4.11 2.72
N ASN A 185 19.92 -3.23 3.74
CA ASN A 185 19.51 -1.83 3.66
C ASN A 185 18.12 -1.64 3.02
N GLY A 186 17.16 -2.49 3.41
CA GLY A 186 15.80 -2.48 2.88
C GLY A 186 15.64 -3.18 1.53
N THR A 187 16.69 -3.77 0.95
CA THR A 187 16.55 -4.56 -0.28
C THR A 187 15.90 -5.90 0.05
N CYS A 188 14.95 -6.36 -0.76
CA CYS A 188 14.29 -7.65 -0.55
C CYS A 188 15.28 -8.80 -0.73
N PRO A 189 15.58 -9.59 0.31
CA PRO A 189 16.38 -10.79 0.14
C PRO A 189 15.52 -11.89 -0.53
N PRO A 190 16.15 -12.93 -1.07
CA PRO A 190 15.46 -14.08 -1.63
C PRO A 190 14.31 -14.65 -0.79
N GLU A 191 14.55 -14.80 0.50
CA GLU A 191 13.60 -15.33 1.48
C GLU A 191 12.42 -14.38 1.71
N GLY A 192 12.58 -13.10 1.37
CA GLY A 192 11.50 -12.12 1.36
C GLY A 192 10.54 -12.26 0.20
N TYR A 193 10.94 -12.95 -0.88
CA TYR A 193 10.05 -13.25 -2.01
C TYR A 193 9.38 -14.62 -1.85
N CYS A 194 10.14 -15.65 -1.50
CA CYS A 194 9.56 -16.96 -1.16
C CYS A 194 10.52 -17.77 -0.29
N MET A 195 10.00 -18.34 0.79
CA MET A 195 10.80 -19.10 1.75
C MET A 195 10.05 -20.35 2.21
N ASN A 196 10.81 -21.40 2.53
CA ASN A 196 10.29 -22.54 3.27
C ASN A 196 11.20 -22.80 4.48
N CYS A 197 10.62 -23.30 5.56
CA CYS A 197 11.32 -23.69 6.78
C CYS A 197 10.94 -25.11 7.15
N ILE A 198 11.88 -26.06 7.00
CA ILE A 198 11.64 -27.47 7.31
C ILE A 198 12.84 -28.09 8.00
N THR A 199 12.59 -29.07 8.86
CA THR A 199 13.66 -29.92 9.40
C THR A 199 14.17 -30.83 8.29
N THR A 200 15.46 -30.73 7.97
CA THR A 200 16.12 -31.60 6.98
C THR A 200 17.01 -32.62 7.69
N PRO A 201 17.42 -33.71 7.01
CA PRO A 201 18.43 -34.63 7.55
C PRO A 201 19.73 -33.92 7.96
N ASP A 202 20.11 -32.85 7.25
CA ASP A 202 21.31 -32.05 7.53
C ASP A 202 21.13 -31.10 8.72
N HIS A 203 19.89 -30.77 9.08
CA HIS A 203 19.53 -29.90 10.20
C HIS A 203 18.50 -30.57 11.13
N PRO A 204 18.90 -31.65 11.85
CA PRO A 204 17.95 -32.42 12.65
C PRO A 204 17.49 -31.71 13.93
N GLN A 205 18.18 -30.63 14.34
CA GLN A 205 17.92 -29.93 15.60
C GLN A 205 16.84 -28.83 15.51
N GLY A 206 16.27 -28.59 14.32
CA GLY A 206 15.21 -27.60 14.14
C GLY A 206 14.92 -27.28 12.68
N PRO A 207 13.86 -26.51 12.41
CA PRO A 207 13.54 -26.09 11.04
C PRO A 207 14.65 -25.19 10.50
N HIS A 208 15.20 -25.56 9.34
CA HIS A 208 16.10 -24.74 8.57
C HIS A 208 15.30 -23.98 7.50
N CYS A 209 15.44 -22.66 7.48
CA CYS A 209 14.78 -21.80 6.50
C CYS A 209 15.68 -21.55 5.30
N PHE A 210 15.12 -21.65 4.09
CA PHE A 210 15.83 -21.43 2.84
C PHE A 210 14.90 -20.80 1.79
N PRO A 211 15.47 -20.03 0.83
CA PRO A 211 14.69 -19.41 -0.23
C PRO A 211 14.22 -20.47 -1.23
N VAL A 212 12.97 -20.36 -1.66
CA VAL A 212 12.43 -21.23 -2.71
C VAL A 212 12.77 -20.63 -4.06
N LYS A 213 13.59 -21.34 -4.83
CA LYS A 213 14.15 -20.85 -6.11
C LYS A 213 13.21 -21.04 -7.30
N THR A 214 12.09 -21.72 -7.12
CA THR A 214 11.18 -22.06 -8.22
C THR A 214 9.76 -22.00 -7.71
N VAL A 215 9.01 -21.05 -8.24
CA VAL A 215 7.64 -20.75 -7.81
C VAL A 215 6.80 -20.39 -9.03
N VAL A 216 5.50 -20.70 -8.95
CA VAL A 216 4.52 -20.17 -9.90
C VAL A 216 4.42 -18.67 -9.67
N ARG A 217 4.47 -17.89 -10.75
CA ARG A 217 4.34 -16.44 -10.69
C ARG A 217 3.11 -16.01 -11.47
N TYR A 218 2.13 -15.47 -10.76
CA TYR A 218 0.95 -14.87 -11.34
C TYR A 218 1.30 -13.46 -11.82
N ARG A 219 1.10 -13.20 -13.12
CA ARG A 219 1.46 -11.92 -13.73
C ARG A 219 0.26 -11.07 -14.11
N ALA A 220 0.50 -9.80 -14.33
CA ALA A 220 -0.44 -8.91 -15.00
C ALA A 220 -0.09 -8.88 -16.50
N LYS A 221 -0.95 -9.43 -17.35
CA LYS A 221 -0.81 -9.32 -18.80
C LYS A 221 -0.99 -7.87 -19.24
N GLU A 222 -2.08 -7.28 -18.75
CA GLU A 222 -2.49 -5.91 -18.99
C GLU A 222 -3.04 -5.34 -17.69
N TYR A 223 -2.89 -4.03 -17.49
CA TYR A 223 -3.49 -3.33 -16.36
C TYR A 223 -3.72 -1.88 -16.75
N GLY A 224 -4.65 -1.22 -16.08
CA GLY A 224 -5.02 0.15 -16.43
C GLY A 224 -5.87 0.82 -15.37
N ARG A 225 -6.34 2.02 -15.73
CA ARG A 225 -7.17 2.87 -14.88
C ARG A 225 -8.52 3.11 -15.52
N VAL A 226 -9.54 3.27 -14.68
CA VAL A 226 -10.89 3.69 -15.07
C VAL A 226 -11.42 4.65 -14.01
N SER A 227 -12.33 5.53 -14.42
CA SER A 227 -12.97 6.51 -13.55
C SER A 227 -14.36 6.83 -14.08
N GLY A 228 -15.28 7.16 -13.18
CA GLY A 228 -16.66 7.43 -13.50
C GLY A 228 -17.52 6.17 -13.54
N GLU A 229 -18.79 6.35 -13.17
CA GLU A 229 -19.77 5.28 -13.01
C GLU A 229 -19.83 4.35 -14.24
N HIS A 230 -19.95 4.93 -15.44
CA HIS A 230 -20.07 4.17 -16.69
C HIS A 230 -18.84 3.29 -16.98
N ALA A 231 -17.63 3.86 -16.91
CA ALA A 231 -16.41 3.12 -17.18
C ALA A 231 -16.18 2.01 -16.14
N MET A 232 -16.46 2.29 -14.87
CA MET A 232 -16.40 1.29 -13.80
C MET A 232 -17.36 0.14 -14.03
N MET A 233 -18.64 0.42 -14.33
CA MET A 233 -19.62 -0.65 -14.59
C MET A 233 -19.24 -1.50 -15.79
N LYS A 234 -18.72 -0.88 -16.87
CA LYS A 234 -18.23 -1.63 -18.05
C LYS A 234 -17.06 -2.53 -17.72
N GLU A 235 -16.08 -2.03 -16.95
CA GLU A 235 -14.93 -2.85 -16.58
C GLU A 235 -15.29 -3.96 -15.57
N LEU A 236 -16.25 -3.70 -14.67
CA LEU A 236 -16.76 -4.70 -13.72
C LEU A 236 -17.43 -5.89 -14.40
N LEU A 237 -17.91 -5.77 -15.65
CA LEU A 237 -18.36 -6.92 -16.43
C LEU A 237 -17.23 -7.92 -16.72
N ASN A 238 -15.97 -7.47 -16.67
CA ASN A 238 -14.78 -8.31 -16.84
C ASN A 238 -14.20 -8.81 -15.50
N GLY A 239 -14.73 -8.35 -14.36
CA GLY A 239 -14.33 -8.77 -13.01
C GLY A 239 -14.11 -7.60 -12.05
N PRO A 240 -13.91 -7.88 -10.74
CA PRO A 240 -13.70 -6.84 -9.71
C PRO A 240 -12.58 -5.85 -10.03
N ILE A 241 -12.68 -4.61 -9.53
CA ILE A 241 -11.69 -3.55 -9.71
C ILE A 241 -11.28 -2.97 -8.36
N THR A 242 -10.09 -2.38 -8.28
CA THR A 242 -9.62 -1.70 -7.07
C THR A 242 -9.86 -0.21 -7.21
N CYS A 243 -10.47 0.43 -6.22
CA CYS A 243 -10.76 1.86 -6.24
C CYS A 243 -10.26 2.54 -4.97
N GLY A 244 -9.73 3.75 -5.12
CA GLY A 244 -9.46 4.63 -4.01
C GLY A 244 -10.76 5.13 -3.39
N VAL A 245 -10.83 5.26 -2.07
CA VAL A 245 -11.93 5.83 -1.32
C VAL A 245 -11.38 6.69 -0.17
N ALA A 246 -12.10 7.75 0.19
CA ALA A 246 -11.78 8.59 1.34
C ALA A 246 -12.40 8.01 2.63
N CYS A 247 -11.61 7.88 3.70
CA CYS A 247 -12.06 7.34 4.98
C CYS A 247 -12.53 8.46 5.92
N SER A 248 -13.78 8.93 5.78
CA SER A 248 -14.36 9.83 6.78
C SER A 248 -14.50 9.13 8.15
N ASP A 249 -14.57 9.90 9.25
CA ASP A 249 -14.73 9.32 10.58
C ASP A 249 -15.99 8.45 10.69
N GLU A 250 -17.09 8.90 10.10
CA GLU A 250 -18.36 8.15 10.07
C GLU A 250 -18.21 6.83 9.30
N PHE A 251 -17.52 6.85 8.16
CA PHE A 251 -17.24 5.63 7.40
C PHE A 251 -16.36 4.66 8.21
N THR A 252 -15.30 5.17 8.82
CA THR A 252 -14.27 4.37 9.47
C THR A 252 -14.79 3.71 10.75
N PHE A 253 -15.44 4.50 11.61
CA PHE A 253 -15.75 4.09 12.97
C PHE A 253 -17.21 3.68 13.18
N ASN A 254 -18.14 4.16 12.35
CA ASN A 254 -19.58 4.00 12.59
C ASN A 254 -20.31 3.15 11.52
N TYR A 255 -19.69 2.88 10.37
CA TYR A 255 -20.31 2.01 9.37
C TYR A 255 -20.49 0.57 9.89
N SER A 256 -21.71 0.06 9.76
CA SER A 256 -22.06 -1.32 10.14
C SER A 256 -22.87 -2.04 9.07
N ALA A 257 -23.87 -1.39 8.48
CA ALA A 257 -24.68 -1.95 7.40
C ALA A 257 -25.41 -0.86 6.60
N GLY A 258 -26.03 -1.27 5.48
CA GLY A 258 -26.82 -0.39 4.62
C GLY A 258 -25.99 0.32 3.55
N VAL A 259 -26.65 1.11 2.71
CA VAL A 259 -25.99 1.94 1.69
C VAL A 259 -25.43 3.19 2.37
N PHE A 260 -24.11 3.26 2.46
CA PHE A 260 -23.42 4.41 3.01
C PHE A 260 -23.54 5.63 2.09
N HIS A 261 -23.77 6.79 2.69
CA HIS A 261 -23.80 8.08 2.00
C HIS A 261 -23.20 9.14 2.93
N ASP A 262 -21.94 9.47 2.68
CA ASP A 262 -21.26 10.55 3.37
C ASP A 262 -21.84 11.90 2.95
N LYS A 263 -22.29 12.70 3.93
CA LYS A 263 -22.87 14.04 3.71
C LYS A 263 -21.87 15.17 3.98
N SER A 264 -20.65 14.85 4.38
CA SER A 264 -19.62 15.84 4.72
C SER A 264 -18.91 16.40 3.48
N GLY A 265 -18.96 15.68 2.36
CA GLY A 265 -18.25 16.05 1.14
C GLY A 265 -16.75 15.73 1.21
N PHE A 266 -16.36 14.79 2.07
CA PHE A 266 -14.98 14.34 2.21
C PHE A 266 -14.54 13.58 0.96
N LEU A 267 -13.50 14.06 0.29
CA LEU A 267 -13.02 13.54 -1.01
C LEU A 267 -11.50 13.30 -1.04
N ASP A 268 -10.84 13.42 0.11
CA ASP A 268 -9.40 13.21 0.23
C ASP A 268 -9.13 11.70 0.33
N ILE A 269 -8.98 11.06 -0.83
CA ILE A 269 -8.74 9.62 -0.97
C ILE A 269 -7.45 9.22 -0.24
N ASP A 270 -7.58 8.33 0.73
CA ASP A 270 -6.54 7.87 1.66
C ASP A 270 -6.61 6.35 1.94
N HIS A 271 -7.42 5.63 1.17
CA HIS A 271 -7.62 4.19 1.30
C HIS A 271 -7.98 3.57 -0.04
N ASP A 272 -7.73 2.28 -0.20
CA ASP A 272 -8.03 1.51 -1.42
C ASP A 272 -8.85 0.28 -1.05
N VAL A 273 -9.89 0.02 -1.82
CA VAL A 273 -10.89 -1.04 -1.62
C VAL A 273 -11.16 -1.75 -2.94
N GLU A 274 -11.81 -2.92 -2.88
CA GLU A 274 -12.17 -3.65 -4.09
C GLU A 274 -13.68 -3.53 -4.35
N VAL A 275 -14.06 -2.96 -5.49
CA VAL A 275 -15.44 -2.95 -5.96
C VAL A 275 -15.72 -4.27 -6.68
N VAL A 276 -16.70 -5.03 -6.18
CA VAL A 276 -17.04 -6.39 -6.65
C VAL A 276 -18.36 -6.44 -7.44
N GLY A 277 -19.04 -5.30 -7.56
CA GLY A 277 -20.31 -5.20 -8.28
C GLY A 277 -21.12 -3.97 -7.90
N TRP A 278 -22.40 -3.97 -8.29
CA TRP A 278 -23.34 -2.89 -8.03
C TRP A 278 -24.77 -3.43 -7.87
N GLY A 279 -25.65 -2.58 -7.36
CA GLY A 279 -27.07 -2.86 -7.33
C GLY A 279 -27.91 -1.61 -7.14
N GLU A 280 -29.18 -1.85 -6.84
CA GLU A 280 -30.20 -0.86 -6.52
C GLU A 280 -31.09 -1.45 -5.43
N GLU A 281 -31.36 -0.68 -4.38
CA GLU A 281 -32.31 -1.04 -3.34
C GLU A 281 -33.76 -0.83 -3.82
N ALA A 282 -34.74 -1.38 -3.10
CA ALA A 282 -36.16 -1.28 -3.50
C ALA A 282 -36.70 0.16 -3.54
N ASP A 283 -36.04 1.10 -2.84
CA ASP A 283 -36.37 2.53 -2.84
C ASP A 283 -35.72 3.31 -4.00
N GLY A 284 -35.00 2.63 -4.90
CA GLY A 284 -34.28 3.23 -6.03
C GLY A 284 -32.85 3.68 -5.70
N THR A 285 -32.36 3.48 -4.47
CA THR A 285 -31.00 3.86 -4.08
C THR A 285 -29.98 2.94 -4.75
N LYS A 286 -29.21 3.49 -5.68
CA LYS A 286 -28.12 2.80 -6.38
C LYS A 286 -26.88 2.72 -5.50
N PHE A 287 -26.21 1.57 -5.52
CA PHE A 287 -25.00 1.35 -4.73
C PHE A 287 -23.92 0.56 -5.47
N TRP A 288 -22.68 0.72 -5.00
CA TRP A 288 -21.56 -0.18 -5.25
C TRP A 288 -21.48 -1.24 -4.14
N ASN A 289 -21.20 -2.49 -4.49
CA ASN A 289 -20.81 -3.53 -3.54
C ASN A 289 -19.29 -3.56 -3.44
N VAL A 290 -18.76 -3.43 -2.23
CA VAL A 290 -17.33 -3.18 -2.03
C VAL A 290 -16.77 -4.07 -0.92
N ARG A 291 -15.65 -4.74 -1.17
CA ARG A 291 -14.84 -5.47 -0.19
C ARG A 291 -13.81 -4.53 0.43
N ASN A 292 -13.76 -4.52 1.77
CA ASN A 292 -12.75 -3.82 2.54
C ASN A 292 -11.66 -4.81 3.03
N SER A 293 -10.57 -4.27 3.56
CA SER A 293 -9.37 -4.99 4.03
C SER A 293 -9.17 -4.90 5.55
N TRP A 294 -10.26 -4.71 6.32
CA TRP A 294 -10.21 -4.52 7.79
C TRP A 294 -10.75 -5.72 8.58
N GLY A 295 -10.85 -6.88 7.94
CA GLY A 295 -11.36 -8.10 8.53
C GLY A 295 -12.87 -8.23 8.51
N THR A 296 -13.34 -9.47 8.71
CA THR A 296 -14.76 -9.83 8.59
C THR A 296 -15.63 -9.30 9.73
N TYR A 297 -15.06 -8.71 10.77
CA TYR A 297 -15.82 -8.13 11.87
C TYR A 297 -16.28 -6.69 11.58
N TRP A 298 -15.69 -6.03 10.57
CA TRP A 298 -16.04 -4.67 10.20
C TRP A 298 -17.17 -4.67 9.17
N GLY A 299 -18.11 -3.73 9.28
CA GLY A 299 -19.21 -3.56 8.33
C GLY A 299 -20.04 -4.83 8.11
N MET A 300 -20.39 -5.10 6.86
CA MET A 300 -21.19 -6.24 6.42
C MET A 300 -20.30 -7.45 6.16
N LYS A 301 -19.71 -8.03 7.20
CA LYS A 301 -18.75 -9.16 7.12
C LYS A 301 -17.48 -8.84 6.33
N GLY A 302 -16.95 -7.63 6.50
CA GLY A 302 -15.79 -7.10 5.76
C GLY A 302 -16.16 -6.43 4.45
N PHE A 303 -17.45 -6.29 4.14
CA PHE A 303 -17.96 -5.59 2.97
C PHE A 303 -18.74 -4.34 3.38
N PHE A 304 -18.97 -3.46 2.42
CA PHE A 304 -19.89 -2.34 2.57
C PHE A 304 -20.61 -2.04 1.25
N LYS A 305 -21.68 -1.27 1.37
CA LYS A 305 -22.35 -0.63 0.24
C LYS A 305 -22.15 0.87 0.35
N ILE A 306 -21.92 1.53 -0.78
CA ILE A 306 -21.82 3.00 -0.86
C ILE A 306 -22.61 3.51 -2.05
N VAL A 307 -23.24 4.67 -1.91
CA VAL A 307 -24.07 5.27 -2.96
C VAL A 307 -23.28 5.45 -4.26
N ARG A 308 -23.90 5.06 -5.38
CA ARG A 308 -23.32 5.06 -6.73
C ARG A 308 -23.87 6.22 -7.57
N GLY A 309 -23.04 6.74 -8.48
CA GLY A 309 -23.36 7.75 -9.48
C GLY A 309 -23.14 9.20 -9.01
N VAL A 310 -22.62 9.38 -7.80
CA VAL A 310 -22.38 10.70 -7.19
C VAL A 310 -20.95 10.86 -6.67
N ASN A 311 -20.05 9.91 -6.99
CA ASN A 311 -18.66 9.89 -6.55
C ASN A 311 -18.48 10.09 -5.03
N ASN A 312 -19.34 9.45 -4.23
CA ASN A 312 -19.30 9.62 -2.77
C ASN A 312 -17.97 9.08 -2.21
N LEU A 313 -17.36 9.83 -1.29
CA LEU A 313 -16.00 9.56 -0.79
C LEU A 313 -14.93 9.42 -1.90
N GLY A 314 -15.17 9.96 -3.10
CA GLY A 314 -14.24 9.88 -4.22
C GLY A 314 -14.11 8.48 -4.85
N ILE A 315 -15.00 7.53 -4.51
CA ILE A 315 -14.84 6.12 -4.91
C ILE A 315 -14.84 5.88 -6.42
N GLU A 316 -15.36 6.83 -7.20
CA GLU A 316 -15.47 6.72 -8.66
C GLU A 316 -14.34 7.46 -9.38
N ALA A 317 -13.43 8.09 -8.65
CA ALA A 317 -12.42 8.96 -9.24
C ALA A 317 -11.14 8.25 -9.66
N ASP A 318 -10.79 7.16 -8.99
CA ASP A 318 -9.49 6.53 -9.16
C ASP A 318 -9.57 5.02 -8.96
N CYS A 319 -9.92 4.32 -10.05
CA CYS A 319 -10.00 2.88 -10.06
C CYS A 319 -8.98 2.26 -11.01
N HIS A 320 -8.57 1.04 -10.69
CA HIS A 320 -7.56 0.26 -11.37
C HIS A 320 -8.06 -1.15 -11.64
N TRP A 321 -7.62 -1.72 -12.75
CA TRP A 321 -7.98 -3.07 -13.17
C TRP A 321 -6.77 -3.83 -13.68
N VAL A 322 -6.85 -5.16 -13.67
CA VAL A 322 -5.79 -6.07 -14.15
C VAL A 322 -6.37 -7.23 -14.94
N ARG A 323 -5.71 -7.65 -16.03
CA ARG A 323 -5.96 -8.92 -16.71
C ARG A 323 -4.86 -9.91 -16.29
N PRO A 324 -5.16 -10.92 -15.45
CA PRO A 324 -4.15 -11.86 -15.00
C PRO A 324 -3.63 -12.74 -16.13
N ASP A 325 -2.35 -13.10 -16.03
CA ASP A 325 -1.71 -14.18 -16.78
C ASP A 325 -1.36 -15.31 -15.81
N ILE A 326 -1.89 -16.49 -16.08
CA ILE A 326 -1.75 -17.72 -15.28
C ILE A 326 -0.95 -18.79 -16.02
N SER A 327 -0.27 -18.44 -17.12
CA SER A 327 0.50 -19.38 -17.95
C SER A 327 1.58 -20.14 -17.17
N ASP A 328 2.17 -19.55 -16.11
CA ASP A 328 3.15 -20.21 -15.26
C ASP A 328 2.58 -21.46 -14.53
N GLU A 329 1.27 -21.60 -14.37
CA GLU A 329 0.65 -22.80 -13.78
C GLU A 329 0.84 -24.05 -14.65
N GLU A 330 0.80 -23.89 -15.97
CA GLU A 330 0.94 -24.98 -16.94
C GLU A 330 2.37 -25.56 -16.92
N LEU A 331 3.33 -24.77 -16.43
CA LEU A 331 4.75 -25.13 -16.34
C LEU A 331 5.05 -26.04 -15.13
N VAL A 332 4.18 -26.09 -14.12
CA VAL A 332 4.37 -26.93 -12.91
C VAL A 332 4.33 -28.42 -13.25
N PHE A 333 3.49 -28.80 -14.22
CA PHE A 333 3.27 -30.20 -14.60
C PHE A 333 3.85 -30.56 -15.97
N SER A 334 4.57 -29.65 -16.62
CA SER A 334 5.20 -29.90 -17.91
C SER A 334 6.33 -30.93 -17.78
N GLN A 335 6.19 -32.08 -18.44
CA GLN A 335 7.24 -33.10 -18.50
C GLN A 335 8.35 -32.76 -19.50
N THR A 336 8.09 -31.85 -20.44
CA THR A 336 9.01 -31.46 -21.53
C THR A 336 9.71 -30.12 -21.28
N THR A 337 9.10 -29.26 -20.48
CA THR A 337 9.61 -27.92 -20.15
C THR A 337 9.28 -27.55 -18.69
N PRO A 338 9.61 -28.40 -17.70
CA PRO A 338 9.44 -28.01 -16.31
C PRO A 338 10.34 -26.82 -16.06
N LEU A 339 9.77 -25.68 -15.68
CA LEU A 339 10.54 -24.48 -15.36
C LEU A 339 11.14 -24.68 -13.97
N TYR A 340 12.15 -25.56 -13.88
CA TYR A 340 13.10 -25.55 -12.79
C TYR A 340 13.94 -24.27 -12.93
N GLY A 341 13.81 -23.35 -11.97
CA GLY A 341 14.76 -22.25 -11.81
C GLY A 341 14.51 -21.04 -12.71
N GLY A 342 13.52 -20.23 -12.36
CA GLY A 342 13.68 -18.79 -12.51
C GLY A 342 14.56 -18.31 -11.37
N SER A 343 15.80 -17.93 -11.67
CA SER A 343 16.70 -17.35 -10.67
C SER A 343 16.04 -16.18 -9.95
N LEU A 344 15.82 -16.34 -8.65
CA LEU A 344 15.36 -15.28 -7.74
C LEU A 344 16.36 -14.11 -7.65
N TRP A 345 17.56 -14.29 -8.18
CA TRP A 345 18.58 -13.25 -8.29
C TRP A 345 18.23 -12.16 -9.31
N GLY A 346 17.10 -12.24 -10.03
CA GLY A 346 16.54 -11.11 -10.80
C GLY A 346 16.02 -9.96 -9.94
N ILE A 347 15.91 -10.15 -8.62
CA ILE A 347 15.80 -9.08 -7.62
C ILE A 347 17.24 -8.72 -7.21
N VAL A 348 18.02 -8.16 -8.13
CA VAL A 348 19.42 -7.83 -7.86
C VAL A 348 19.49 -6.56 -7.00
N PRO A 349 20.35 -6.50 -5.96
CA PRO A 349 20.72 -5.23 -5.35
C PRO A 349 21.48 -4.40 -6.38
N PHE A 350 20.93 -3.25 -6.82
CA PHE A 350 21.69 -2.35 -7.67
C PHE A 350 22.76 -1.65 -6.84
N ALA A 351 24.00 -2.11 -6.99
CA ALA A 351 25.14 -1.22 -6.89
C ALA A 351 24.92 -0.02 -7.83
N LYS A 352 25.17 1.19 -7.33
CA LYS A 352 24.98 2.46 -8.05
C LYS A 352 25.56 2.39 -9.48
N GLY A 353 24.69 2.48 -10.49
CA GLY A 353 25.07 2.91 -11.86
C GLY A 353 24.79 1.98 -13.05
N ALA A 354 24.14 0.84 -12.90
CA ALA A 354 24.07 -0.17 -13.97
C ALA A 354 22.71 -0.39 -14.68
N ALA A 355 21.73 0.51 -14.55
CA ALA A 355 20.42 0.34 -15.19
C ALA A 355 20.37 1.02 -16.57
N THR A 356 20.85 0.33 -17.62
CA THR A 356 20.61 0.71 -19.02
C THR A 356 20.30 -0.52 -19.90
N SER A 357 19.19 -1.22 -19.67
CA SER A 357 18.39 -1.92 -20.72
C SER A 357 17.31 -2.84 -20.12
N HIS A 358 16.15 -2.90 -20.81
CA HIS A 358 15.05 -3.86 -20.63
C HIS A 358 15.10 -4.94 -21.76
N PRO A 359 14.24 -5.98 -21.76
CA PRO A 359 13.88 -6.91 -20.69
C PRO A 359 14.51 -8.30 -20.96
N ILE A 360 14.61 -9.13 -19.92
CA ILE A 360 15.08 -10.53 -20.03
C ILE A 360 13.94 -11.40 -20.56
N ASN A 361 14.08 -11.90 -21.79
CA ASN A 361 12.99 -12.62 -22.49
C ASN A 361 12.81 -14.08 -22.05
N THR A 362 13.80 -14.72 -21.40
CA THR A 362 13.63 -16.07 -20.81
C THR A 362 14.58 -16.27 -19.62
N THR A 363 14.32 -17.25 -18.76
CA THR A 363 15.16 -17.57 -17.60
C THR A 363 16.49 -18.25 -17.95
N ALA A 364 16.77 -18.50 -19.24
CA ALA A 364 18.01 -19.10 -19.71
C ALA A 364 19.22 -18.17 -19.56
N ASP A 365 19.02 -16.85 -19.61
CA ASP A 365 20.10 -15.85 -19.52
C ASP A 365 20.76 -15.74 -18.13
N VAL A 366 20.24 -16.46 -17.12
CA VAL A 366 20.78 -16.47 -15.75
C VAL A 366 21.56 -17.74 -15.43
N VAL A 367 21.61 -18.69 -16.37
CA VAL A 367 22.27 -19.98 -16.17
C VAL A 367 23.21 -20.24 -17.33
N LEU A 368 24.35 -19.56 -17.34
CA LEU A 368 25.67 -20.05 -17.78
C LEU A 368 26.58 -18.86 -18.13
N SER A 369 27.56 -18.57 -17.28
CA SER A 369 28.90 -18.27 -17.77
C SER A 369 29.90 -18.51 -16.64
N ASN A 370 30.59 -19.64 -16.70
CA ASN A 370 32.03 -19.62 -16.92
C ASN A 370 32.50 -20.55 -18.05
N LEU A 371 31.64 -20.88 -19.01
CA LEU A 371 32.07 -21.54 -20.24
C LEU A 371 31.49 -20.84 -21.48
N PRO A 372 32.30 -20.58 -22.50
CA PRO A 372 31.87 -19.86 -23.70
C PRO A 372 31.00 -20.76 -24.57
N LEU A 373 29.81 -20.28 -24.96
CA LEU A 373 29.00 -20.91 -26.00
C LEU A 373 29.47 -20.42 -27.38
N GLN A 374 29.79 -21.37 -28.24
CA GLN A 374 30.17 -21.14 -29.63
C GLN A 374 28.96 -20.71 -30.46
N SER A 375 29.24 -19.86 -31.45
CA SER A 375 28.29 -19.33 -32.42
C SER A 375 27.68 -20.43 -33.29
N GLU A 376 26.35 -20.49 -33.34
CA GLU A 376 25.50 -20.70 -34.53
C GLU A 376 24.09 -21.13 -34.07
N GLU A 377 23.07 -20.39 -34.50
CA GLU A 377 21.65 -20.77 -34.73
C GLU A 377 20.70 -19.59 -34.43
N LEU A 378 20.63 -18.66 -35.37
CA LEU A 378 19.46 -17.79 -35.56
C LEU A 378 18.61 -18.39 -36.68
N PRO A 379 17.30 -18.64 -36.49
CA PRO A 379 16.38 -18.72 -37.61
C PRO A 379 16.14 -17.31 -38.13
N ALA A 380 16.44 -17.12 -39.41
CA ALA A 380 16.06 -15.95 -40.19
C ALA A 380 14.53 -15.85 -40.32
N ASP A 381 14.09 -14.62 -40.59
CA ASP A 381 12.77 -14.23 -41.08
C ASP A 381 11.64 -14.07 -40.04
N THR A 382 11.45 -12.84 -39.57
CA THR A 382 10.12 -12.23 -39.65
C THR A 382 10.23 -10.77 -40.04
N VAL A 383 9.73 -10.51 -41.25
CA VAL A 383 9.59 -9.23 -41.92
C VAL A 383 8.61 -8.34 -41.14
N ALA A 384 9.03 -7.12 -40.81
CA ALA A 384 8.11 -6.03 -40.45
C ALA A 384 7.96 -5.09 -41.66
N ILE A 385 6.75 -4.98 -42.22
CA ILE A 385 6.39 -3.97 -43.22
C ILE A 385 5.65 -2.81 -42.53
N ILE A 386 6.31 -1.63 -42.53
CA ILE A 386 5.89 -0.26 -42.96
C ILE A 386 4.42 0.13 -42.71
N GLY A 387 4.04 1.31 -42.17
CA GLY A 387 4.67 2.63 -41.96
C GLY A 387 3.71 3.53 -41.15
N HIS A 388 4.07 4.73 -40.72
CA HIS A 388 4.17 5.92 -41.56
C HIS A 388 5.24 6.91 -41.06
N GLN A 389 5.87 7.59 -42.03
CA GLN A 389 6.87 8.66 -41.91
C GLN A 389 6.26 10.00 -41.51
N ASP A 390 7.08 10.83 -40.83
CA ASP A 390 7.35 12.27 -41.04
C ASP A 390 8.49 12.60 -40.01
N GLU A 391 9.59 13.33 -40.23
CA GLU A 391 10.08 14.26 -41.24
C GLU A 391 11.63 14.39 -41.06
N GLU A 392 12.34 14.79 -42.11
CA GLU A 392 13.81 14.81 -42.25
C GLU A 392 14.54 15.94 -41.47
N THR A 393 15.77 15.69 -40.98
CA THR A 393 17.06 16.41 -41.28
C THR A 393 18.19 16.12 -40.25
N PRO A 394 19.50 16.29 -40.60
CA PRO A 394 20.56 15.32 -40.31
C PRO A 394 21.54 15.63 -39.14
N MET A 395 22.28 14.57 -38.78
CA MET A 395 23.43 14.52 -37.88
C MET A 395 24.51 15.58 -38.13
N GLU A 396 25.02 16.16 -37.04
CA GLU A 396 26.38 16.68 -36.95
C GLU A 396 27.19 15.85 -35.92
N THR A 397 28.22 15.17 -36.40
CA THR A 397 29.23 14.45 -35.62
C THR A 397 30.22 15.43 -34.99
N VAL A 398 30.41 15.38 -33.66
CA VAL A 398 31.61 15.91 -33.00
C VAL A 398 32.19 14.88 -32.04
N SER A 399 33.46 14.55 -32.26
CA SER A 399 34.23 13.52 -31.56
C SER A 399 34.72 13.95 -30.17
N LEU A 400 34.85 12.95 -29.30
CA LEU A 400 35.56 12.93 -28.02
C LEU A 400 36.94 13.62 -28.04
N ARG A 401 37.26 14.32 -26.94
CA ARG A 401 38.62 14.34 -26.37
C ARG A 401 38.57 14.31 -24.85
N MET A 402 39.17 13.26 -24.29
CA MET A 402 39.58 13.14 -22.90
C MET A 402 40.83 13.98 -22.66
N THR A 403 40.95 14.58 -21.47
CA THR A 403 42.24 14.88 -20.86
C THR A 403 42.16 14.65 -19.36
N GLU A 404 42.91 13.65 -18.90
CA GLU A 404 43.43 13.54 -17.53
C GLU A 404 44.27 14.77 -17.18
N LYS A 405 44.26 15.15 -15.89
CA LYS A 405 45.52 15.43 -15.18
C LYS A 405 45.37 15.35 -13.66
N THR A 406 46.36 14.66 -13.12
CA THR A 406 46.73 14.28 -11.76
C THR A 406 47.28 15.45 -10.92
N ALA A 407 47.32 15.23 -9.59
CA ALA A 407 48.32 15.63 -8.58
C ALA A 407 47.72 16.44 -7.40
N ILE A 408 47.57 15.83 -6.21
CA ILE A 408 48.54 15.66 -5.09
C ILE A 408 48.83 16.98 -4.34
N GLY A 409 48.61 16.95 -3.02
CA GLY A 409 49.21 17.87 -2.05
C GLY A 409 48.44 17.94 -0.73
N GLY A 410 48.85 17.17 0.27
CA GLY A 410 48.43 17.35 1.67
C GLY A 410 49.41 18.23 2.45
N VAL A 411 48.98 18.79 3.59
CA VAL A 411 49.80 19.16 4.77
C VAL A 411 48.91 19.24 6.02
N GLU A 412 49.50 18.83 7.14
CA GLU A 412 49.05 18.61 8.52
C GLU A 412 48.56 19.80 9.36
N GLN A 413 48.02 19.40 10.53
CA GLN A 413 47.60 20.10 11.75
C GLN A 413 48.55 21.17 12.31
N VAL A 414 47.98 22.18 13.00
CA VAL A 414 48.44 22.69 14.32
C VAL A 414 47.24 23.18 15.17
N ALA A 415 47.35 22.93 16.48
CA ALA A 415 46.37 23.01 17.56
C ALA A 415 45.99 24.40 18.12
N GLY A 416 44.93 24.44 18.95
CA GLY A 416 44.84 25.35 20.11
C GLY A 416 43.44 25.80 20.56
N GLY A 417 42.97 25.35 21.74
CA GLY A 417 42.33 26.24 22.73
C GLY A 417 40.81 26.20 23.00
N GLN A 418 40.43 25.52 24.09
CA GLN A 418 39.41 25.86 25.12
C GLN A 418 37.98 26.29 24.73
N ASN A 419 36.98 25.44 25.05
CA ASN A 419 35.91 25.76 26.02
C ASN A 419 34.97 24.55 26.22
N ALA A 420 35.04 23.95 27.41
CA ALA A 420 34.05 23.00 27.92
C ALA A 420 33.20 23.71 28.98
N SER A 421 31.87 23.62 28.88
CA SER A 421 30.88 23.65 29.99
C SER A 421 29.50 24.24 29.59
N ILE A 422 28.81 23.71 28.57
CA ILE A 422 27.34 23.88 28.41
C ILE A 422 26.63 22.58 27.90
N GLY A 423 27.36 21.48 27.68
CA GLY A 423 26.80 20.30 26.98
C GLY A 423 26.01 19.26 27.80
N LEU A 424 26.07 19.28 29.14
CA LEU A 424 25.50 18.20 29.96
C LEU A 424 24.06 18.44 30.46
N SER A 425 23.47 19.62 30.26
CA SER A 425 22.12 19.92 30.75
C SER A 425 21.01 19.51 29.77
N LEU A 426 21.25 19.58 28.45
CA LEU A 426 20.22 19.28 27.45
C LEU A 426 19.95 17.77 27.30
N PHE A 427 20.99 16.93 27.37
CA PHE A 427 20.84 15.47 27.25
C PHE A 427 20.11 14.86 28.44
N ALA A 428 20.34 15.38 29.65
CA ALA A 428 19.63 14.94 30.86
C ALA A 428 18.14 15.36 30.84
N LEU A 429 17.82 16.54 30.31
CA LEU A 429 16.43 16.96 30.09
C LEU A 429 15.74 16.09 29.04
N LEU A 430 16.40 15.80 27.92
CA LEU A 430 15.82 14.99 26.84
C LEU A 430 15.51 13.56 27.32
N ALA A 431 16.44 12.95 28.09
CA ALA A 431 16.24 11.63 28.67
C ALA A 431 15.08 11.61 29.69
N ALA A 432 14.92 12.67 30.49
CA ALA A 432 13.81 12.79 31.44
C ALA A 432 12.45 12.96 30.74
N PHE A 433 12.40 13.71 29.63
CA PHE A 433 11.17 13.86 28.82
C PHE A 433 10.77 12.55 28.14
N VAL A 434 11.72 11.79 27.60
CA VAL A 434 11.45 10.48 26.99
C VAL A 434 10.97 9.49 28.04
N ALA A 435 11.63 9.44 29.21
CA ALA A 435 11.24 8.55 30.30
C ALA A 435 9.82 8.87 30.83
N LEU A 436 9.50 10.16 31.00
CA LEU A 436 8.17 10.60 31.44
C LEU A 436 7.09 10.27 30.39
N GLY A 437 7.40 10.43 29.10
CA GLY A 437 6.53 10.05 27.99
C GLY A 437 6.20 8.55 27.97
N THR A 438 7.18 7.69 28.21
CA THR A 438 6.96 6.23 28.33
C THR A 438 6.16 5.83 29.56
N VAL A 439 6.32 6.53 30.69
CA VAL A 439 5.54 6.24 31.91
C VAL A 439 4.09 6.66 31.74
N ILE A 440 3.82 7.81 31.12
CA ILE A 440 2.47 8.30 30.83
C ILE A 440 1.78 7.37 29.81
N SER A 441 2.48 6.97 28.75
CA SER A 441 1.96 6.03 27.74
C SER A 441 1.56 4.68 28.35
N ASN A 442 2.39 4.13 29.26
CA ASN A 442 2.09 2.89 29.99
C ASN A 442 0.93 3.04 30.99
N LEU A 443 0.76 4.21 31.61
CA LEU A 443 -0.38 4.50 32.48
C LEU A 443 -1.69 4.61 31.70
N VAL A 444 -1.69 5.31 30.56
CA VAL A 444 -2.88 5.49 29.71
C VAL A 444 -3.35 4.17 29.10
N THR A 445 -2.42 3.33 28.63
CA THR A 445 -2.73 1.97 28.13
C THR A 445 -3.23 1.03 29.24
N ARG A 446 -2.74 1.15 30.48
CA ARG A 446 -3.28 0.39 31.62
C ARG A 446 -4.68 0.85 32.04
N PHE A 447 -4.95 2.16 32.00
CA PHE A 447 -6.27 2.71 32.32
C PHE A 447 -7.31 2.35 31.25
N SER A 448 -6.95 2.45 29.97
CA SER A 448 -7.82 2.06 28.84
C SER A 448 -8.17 0.57 28.87
N ARG A 449 -7.22 -0.30 29.25
CA ARG A 449 -7.49 -1.75 29.43
C ARG A 449 -8.41 -2.05 30.61
N SER A 450 -8.38 -1.28 31.70
CA SER A 450 -9.26 -1.54 32.85
C SER A 450 -10.69 -1.07 32.61
N GLU A 451 -10.89 0.02 31.84
CA GLU A 451 -12.23 0.45 31.42
C GLU A 451 -12.88 -0.51 30.42
N GLN A 452 -12.11 -1.09 29.48
CA GLN A 452 -12.65 -2.10 28.56
C GLN A 452 -13.03 -3.41 29.26
N TYR A 453 -12.30 -3.82 30.30
CA TYR A 453 -12.61 -5.06 31.04
C TYR A 453 -13.85 -4.90 31.94
N ASN A 454 -14.09 -3.70 32.49
CA ASN A 454 -15.27 -3.43 33.32
C ASN A 454 -16.56 -3.16 32.54
N ARG A 455 -16.51 -3.09 31.20
CA ARG A 455 -17.69 -3.04 30.32
C ARG A 455 -18.09 -4.42 29.76
N LEU A 456 -17.35 -5.47 30.10
CA LEU A 456 -17.55 -6.84 29.61
C LEU A 456 -17.96 -7.83 30.73
N ILE A 457 -18.50 -7.34 31.85
CA ILE A 457 -19.17 -8.15 32.89
C ILE A 457 -20.60 -7.68 33.05
#